data_AF-A0A9D2B0U9-F1
#
_entry.id   AF-A0A9D2B0U9-F1
#
_cell.length_a   1.000
_cell.length_b   1.000
_cell.length_c   1.000
_cell.angle_alpha   90.00
_cell.angle_beta   90.00
_cell.angle_gamma   90.00
#
_symmetry.space_group_name_H-M   'P 1'
#
loop_
_entity.id
_entity.type
_entity.pdbx_description
1 polymer ?
#
loop_
_entity_poly.entity_id
_entity_poly.type
_entity_poly.pdbx_seq_one_letter_code
_entity_poly.pdbx_strand_id
1 'polypeptide(L)'
;MSATLYAILYGVAQQLEVIRPKFVSKTHEYVLCYARNQVLLDMFYAPISASARKEYRLQDSIGTYREKDFVFQNPSKNENQRYWISCPDGELVRPKDGYIYRYIKKTFDEALKANTIVFKRSERGPLVTKEGMQAHWNIYTNKYLGDGTGAPSSLLGIEDSDNLVGTYNRGVKDLEYLFGKLRIFNNSKPVDLIKFFMRMVGVSDNDVVLDFFSGSATTAEAVMRANAEDGGNRRFILVQLPEECKENTPASQAGYRNICEIGKERIRRVARAIASQTDCTKIVHGGVRGF
;
A
#
# COMPACT_ATOMS: atom_id res chain seq x y z
N MET A 1 23.73 3.86 4.24
CA MET A 1 23.98 2.90 3.14
C MET A 1 22.75 2.91 2.25
N SER A 2 22.84 3.26 0.97
CA SER A 2 21.67 3.32 0.07
C SER A 2 21.26 1.91 -0.32
N ALA A 3 20.09 1.47 0.14
CA ALA A 3 19.46 0.25 -0.34
C ALA A 3 18.84 0.54 -1.71
N THR A 4 19.23 -0.22 -2.73
CA THR A 4 18.63 -0.14 -4.07
C THR A 4 17.63 -1.27 -4.22
N LEU A 5 16.39 -0.92 -4.52
CA LEU A 5 15.32 -1.88 -4.80
C LEU A 5 14.96 -1.83 -6.28
N TYR A 6 14.73 -3.01 -6.87
CA TYR A 6 14.26 -3.15 -8.24
C TYR A 6 12.83 -3.71 -8.21
N ALA A 7 11.89 -2.99 -8.81
CA ALA A 7 10.56 -3.49 -9.12
C ALA A 7 10.46 -3.70 -10.63
N ILE A 8 10.16 -4.93 -11.05
CA ILE A 8 9.94 -5.26 -12.46
C ILE A 8 8.44 -5.55 -12.63
N LEU A 9 7.77 -4.69 -13.39
CA LEU A 9 6.36 -4.88 -13.77
C LEU A 9 6.31 -5.82 -14.98
N TYR A 10 5.95 -7.08 -14.77
CA TYR A 10 5.71 -8.02 -15.87
C TYR A 10 4.27 -7.90 -16.36
N GLY A 11 4.07 -7.27 -17.52
CA GLY A 11 2.85 -7.43 -18.30
C GLY A 11 3.04 -8.58 -19.28
N VAL A 12 2.41 -9.73 -19.04
CA VAL A 12 2.31 -10.76 -20.09
C VAL A 12 1.25 -10.29 -21.07
N ALA A 13 1.69 -9.63 -22.15
CA ALA A 13 0.86 -9.46 -23.33
C ALA A 13 0.72 -10.82 -24.01
N GLN A 14 -0.39 -11.52 -23.78
CA GLN A 14 -0.84 -12.57 -24.69
C GLN A 14 -2.06 -12.07 -25.46
N GLN A 15 -1.77 -11.70 -26.71
CA GLN A 15 -2.71 -11.39 -27.75
C GLN A 15 -3.15 -12.70 -28.40
N LEU A 16 -4.32 -13.23 -28.00
CA LEU A 16 -5.14 -14.14 -28.81
C LEU A 16 -6.61 -13.80 -28.53
N GLU A 17 -7.28 -13.30 -29.55
CA GLU A 17 -8.67 -12.85 -29.54
C GLU A 17 -9.64 -14.01 -29.30
N VAL A 18 -9.92 -14.30 -28.03
CA VAL A 18 -11.17 -14.95 -27.63
C VAL A 18 -11.75 -14.13 -26.47
N ILE A 19 -12.82 -13.38 -26.76
CA ILE A 19 -13.47 -12.44 -25.83
C ILE A 19 -13.89 -13.12 -24.51
N ARG A 20 -14.19 -14.42 -24.54
CA ARG A 20 -14.54 -15.21 -23.35
C ARG A 20 -13.61 -16.42 -23.20
N PRO A 21 -12.85 -16.53 -22.10
CA PRO A 21 -12.08 -17.73 -21.82
C PRO A 21 -13.01 -18.92 -21.53
N LYS A 22 -12.62 -20.12 -21.98
CA LYS A 22 -13.44 -21.35 -21.87
C LYS A 22 -13.80 -21.73 -20.43
N PHE A 23 -12.91 -21.45 -19.46
CA PHE A 23 -13.06 -21.88 -18.08
C PHE A 23 -13.05 -20.70 -17.09
N VAL A 24 -11.93 -19.99 -17.01
CA VAL A 24 -11.72 -18.91 -16.02
C VAL A 24 -11.04 -17.73 -16.68
N SER A 25 -11.48 -16.51 -16.34
CA SER A 25 -10.82 -15.29 -16.76
C SER A 25 -9.62 -14.98 -15.88
N LYS A 26 -8.45 -14.76 -16.49
CA LYS A 26 -7.27 -14.26 -15.79
C LYS A 26 -7.46 -12.75 -15.59
N THR A 27 -7.65 -12.34 -14.34
CA THR A 27 -7.95 -10.94 -13.98
C THR A 27 -6.86 -10.31 -13.10
N HIS A 28 -5.67 -10.91 -13.05
CA HIS A 28 -4.55 -10.43 -12.24
C HIS A 28 -3.24 -10.42 -13.03
N GLU A 29 -2.33 -9.55 -12.60
CA GLU A 29 -0.95 -9.46 -13.08
C GLU A 29 0.01 -9.68 -11.90
N TYR A 30 1.30 -9.83 -12.20
CA TYR A 30 2.34 -9.99 -11.19
C TYR A 30 3.28 -8.78 -11.19
N VAL A 31 3.66 -8.36 -9.99
CA VAL A 31 4.76 -7.43 -9.77
C VAL A 31 5.81 -8.13 -8.94
N LEU A 32 7.02 -8.24 -9.49
CA LEU A 32 8.13 -8.85 -8.76
C LEU A 32 8.94 -7.76 -8.07
N CYS A 33 9.25 -7.99 -6.80
CA CYS A 33 10.01 -7.07 -5.96
C CYS A 33 11.30 -7.75 -5.50
N TYR A 34 12.44 -7.12 -5.81
CA TYR A 34 13.77 -7.64 -5.46
C TYR A 34 14.60 -6.57 -4.75
N ALA A 35 15.37 -7.03 -3.77
CA ALA A 35 16.34 -6.23 -3.04
C ALA A 35 17.75 -6.58 -3.46
N ARG A 36 18.61 -5.58 -3.62
CA ARG A 36 20.06 -5.83 -3.77
C ARG A 36 20.63 -6.52 -2.53
N ASN A 37 20.20 -6.11 -1.34
CA ASN A 37 20.53 -6.75 -0.07
C ASN A 37 19.36 -6.60 0.89
N GLN A 38 18.71 -7.72 1.24
CA GLN A 38 17.53 -7.73 2.11
C GLN A 38 17.85 -7.34 3.56
N VAL A 39 19.09 -7.56 4.03
CA VAL A 39 19.51 -7.24 5.40
C VAL A 39 19.62 -5.73 5.60
N LEU A 40 19.87 -4.98 4.52
CA LEU A 40 19.99 -3.52 4.54
C LEU A 40 18.66 -2.81 4.22
N LEU A 41 17.58 -3.55 3.95
CA LEU A 41 16.28 -2.96 3.71
C LEU A 41 15.58 -2.65 5.03
N ASP A 42 15.00 -1.45 5.09
CA ASP A 42 14.04 -1.11 6.11
C ASP A 42 12.70 -1.84 5.89
N MET A 43 11.85 -1.78 6.92
CA MET A 43 10.50 -2.34 6.87
C MET A 43 9.69 -1.75 5.71
N PHE A 44 8.89 -2.59 5.05
CA PHE A 44 7.93 -2.10 4.06
C PHE A 44 6.65 -1.62 4.74
N TYR A 45 6.12 -0.53 4.21
CA TYR A 45 4.91 0.09 4.71
C TYR A 45 3.80 0.03 3.67
N ALA A 46 2.54 0.08 4.08
CA ALA A 46 1.43 0.24 3.17
C ALA A 46 0.36 1.07 3.85
N PRO A 47 -0.32 1.99 3.13
CA PRO A 47 -1.44 2.70 3.71
C PRO A 47 -2.50 1.68 4.16
N ILE A 48 -3.02 1.85 5.37
CA ILE A 48 -4.18 1.09 5.83
C ILE A 48 -5.38 1.54 5.00
N SER A 49 -6.21 0.60 4.56
CA SER A 49 -7.44 0.86 3.80
C SER A 49 -8.41 1.73 4.59
N ALA A 50 -9.29 2.47 3.91
CA ALA A 50 -10.28 3.30 4.58
C ALA A 50 -11.27 2.45 5.39
N SER A 51 -11.60 1.23 4.91
CA SER A 51 -12.39 0.26 5.67
C SER A 51 -11.71 -0.11 6.99
N ALA A 52 -10.42 -0.45 6.96
CA ALA A 52 -9.67 -0.76 8.17
C ALA A 52 -9.47 0.48 9.06
N ARG A 53 -9.28 1.68 8.49
CA ARG A 53 -9.23 2.94 9.26
C ARG A 53 -10.53 3.20 10.04
N LYS A 54 -11.70 2.88 9.47
CA LYS A 54 -13.01 3.02 10.14
C LYS A 54 -13.16 2.15 11.38
N GLU A 55 -12.30 1.15 11.59
CA GLU A 55 -12.29 0.36 12.82
C GLU A 55 -11.56 1.06 13.98
N TYR A 56 -10.66 2.00 13.68
CA TYR A 56 -9.94 2.79 14.68
C TYR A 56 -10.79 3.98 15.12
N ARG A 57 -11.69 3.73 16.07
CA ARG A 57 -12.72 4.69 16.54
C ARG A 57 -12.44 5.29 17.91
N LEU A 58 -11.47 4.75 18.64
CA LEU A 58 -11.14 5.16 19.99
C LEU A 58 -9.92 6.08 19.95
N GLN A 59 -9.79 6.97 20.93
CA GLN A 59 -8.68 7.92 21.01
C GLN A 59 -8.31 8.18 22.46
N ASP A 60 -7.01 8.27 22.72
CA ASP A 60 -6.44 8.72 23.99
C ASP A 60 -5.26 9.67 23.74
N SER A 61 -4.42 9.91 24.75
CA SER A 61 -3.24 10.77 24.66
C SER A 61 -2.11 10.21 23.79
N ILE A 62 -2.10 8.90 23.49
CA ILE A 62 -1.12 8.25 22.62
C ILE A 62 -1.57 8.36 21.16
N GLY A 63 -2.86 8.19 20.89
CA GLY A 63 -3.44 8.45 19.56
C GLY A 63 -4.70 7.64 19.28
N THR A 64 -5.09 7.58 18.00
CA THR A 64 -6.26 6.80 17.58
C THR A 64 -5.95 5.30 17.62
N TYR A 65 -6.85 4.50 18.19
CA TYR A 65 -6.69 3.05 18.32
C TYR A 65 -7.99 2.29 18.09
N ARG A 66 -7.86 0.97 17.94
CA ARG A 66 -8.95 0.01 18.10
C ARG A 66 -8.59 -0.99 19.16
N GLU A 67 -9.59 -1.51 19.86
CA GLU A 67 -9.40 -2.69 20.70
C GLU A 67 -9.34 -3.94 19.82
N LYS A 68 -8.42 -4.84 20.13
CA LYS A 68 -8.30 -6.13 19.47
C LYS A 68 -8.36 -7.25 20.50
N ASP A 69 -9.06 -8.33 20.17
CA ASP A 69 -9.14 -9.50 21.05
C ASP A 69 -7.73 -9.96 21.46
N PHE A 70 -7.54 -10.06 22.76
CA PHE A 70 -6.28 -10.55 23.34
C PHE A 70 -6.18 -12.07 23.23
N VAL A 71 -7.32 -12.74 23.09
CA VAL A 71 -7.43 -14.20 22.95
C VAL A 71 -7.95 -14.51 21.56
N PHE A 72 -7.33 -15.47 20.86
CA PHE A 72 -7.77 -15.86 19.53
C PHE A 72 -7.64 -17.36 19.33
N GLN A 73 -8.39 -17.90 18.36
CA GLN A 73 -8.35 -19.32 18.02
C GLN A 73 -6.98 -19.69 17.46
N ASN A 74 -6.36 -20.71 18.05
CA ASN A 74 -5.10 -21.26 17.60
C ASN A 74 -4.96 -22.69 18.17
N PRO A 75 -4.68 -23.71 17.32
CA PRO A 75 -4.52 -25.09 17.76
C PRO A 75 -3.23 -25.34 18.55
N SER A 76 -2.33 -24.35 18.63
CA SER A 76 -1.09 -24.45 19.41
C SER A 76 -1.35 -24.81 20.87
N LYS A 77 -0.58 -25.78 21.34
CA LYS A 77 -0.55 -26.23 22.74
C LYS A 77 0.57 -25.55 23.55
N ASN A 78 1.21 -24.51 23.01
CA ASN A 78 2.30 -23.81 23.68
C ASN A 78 1.82 -23.19 25.01
N GLU A 79 2.40 -23.62 26.13
CA GLU A 79 2.06 -23.15 27.47
C GLU A 79 2.42 -21.68 27.69
N ASN A 80 3.41 -21.15 26.97
CA ASN A 80 3.89 -19.77 27.14
C ASN A 80 2.85 -18.71 26.78
N GLN A 81 1.74 -19.09 26.14
CA GLN A 81 0.59 -18.23 25.80
C GLN A 81 -0.71 -18.70 26.47
N ARG A 82 -0.62 -19.61 27.45
CA ARG A 82 -1.76 -20.18 28.22
C ARG A 82 -1.51 -20.06 29.73
N TYR A 83 -1.00 -18.92 30.17
CA TYR A 83 -0.77 -18.62 31.58
C TYR A 83 -2.05 -18.10 32.26
N TRP A 84 -2.01 -17.93 33.58
CA TRP A 84 -3.11 -17.32 34.33
C TRP A 84 -2.95 -15.80 34.38
N ILE A 85 -4.06 -15.08 34.20
CA ILE A 85 -4.15 -13.61 34.36
C ILE A 85 -5.13 -13.31 35.48
N SER A 86 -4.75 -12.39 36.37
CA SER A 86 -5.66 -11.85 37.39
C SER A 86 -6.42 -10.66 36.81
N CYS A 87 -7.74 -10.73 36.85
CA CYS A 87 -8.66 -9.68 36.44
C CYS A 87 -8.86 -8.64 37.57
N PRO A 88 -9.49 -7.48 37.30
CA PRO A 88 -9.61 -6.39 38.28
C PRO A 88 -10.29 -6.75 39.60
N ASP A 89 -11.17 -7.76 39.60
CA ASP A 89 -11.86 -8.28 40.78
C ASP A 89 -11.12 -9.45 41.46
N GLY A 90 -9.93 -9.81 40.98
CA GLY A 90 -9.14 -10.94 41.44
C GLY A 90 -9.47 -12.27 40.76
N GLU A 91 -10.48 -12.36 39.89
CA GLU A 91 -10.79 -13.59 39.14
C GLU A 91 -9.56 -14.00 38.30
N LEU A 92 -9.19 -15.29 38.36
CA LEU A 92 -8.08 -15.82 37.58
C LEU A 92 -8.59 -16.53 36.34
N VAL A 93 -8.12 -16.08 35.18
CA VAL A 93 -8.60 -16.54 33.88
C VAL A 93 -7.46 -17.09 33.02
N ARG A 94 -7.79 -18.06 32.16
CA ARG A 94 -6.91 -18.57 31.09
C ARG A 94 -7.70 -18.92 29.83
N PRO A 95 -7.07 -19.02 28.65
CA PRO A 95 -7.74 -19.47 27.43
C PRO A 95 -8.19 -20.92 27.55
N LYS A 96 -9.40 -21.22 27.07
CA LYS A 96 -9.87 -22.59 26.88
C LYS A 96 -9.11 -23.29 25.75
N ASP A 97 -9.32 -24.60 25.62
CA ASP A 97 -8.69 -25.38 24.56
C ASP A 97 -9.07 -24.86 23.17
N GLY A 98 -8.10 -24.84 22.26
CA GLY A 98 -8.23 -24.23 20.93
C GLY A 98 -8.03 -22.71 20.89
N TYR A 99 -7.76 -22.05 22.03
CA TYR A 99 -7.46 -20.62 22.11
C TYR A 99 -6.12 -20.35 22.80
N ILE A 100 -5.45 -19.26 22.45
CA ILE A 100 -4.22 -18.78 23.12
C ILE A 100 -4.26 -17.27 23.31
N TYR A 101 -3.43 -16.76 24.22
CA TYR A 101 -3.16 -15.33 24.32
C TYR A 101 -2.28 -14.82 23.20
N ARG A 102 -2.49 -13.56 22.79
CA ARG A 102 -1.69 -12.86 21.79
C ARG A 102 -0.25 -12.65 22.24
N TYR A 103 -0.03 -12.43 23.53
CA TYR A 103 1.28 -12.17 24.11
C TYR A 103 1.73 -13.30 25.02
N ILE A 104 3.03 -13.57 25.01
CA ILE A 104 3.68 -14.29 26.10
C ILE A 104 3.64 -13.44 27.38
N LYS A 105 3.82 -14.09 28.54
CA LYS A 105 3.70 -13.43 29.86
C LYS A 105 4.51 -12.14 29.98
N LYS A 106 5.79 -12.16 29.57
CA LYS A 106 6.67 -10.98 29.60
C LYS A 106 6.07 -9.78 28.86
N THR A 107 5.67 -9.98 27.61
CA THR A 107 5.08 -8.93 26.76
C THR A 107 3.71 -8.48 27.28
N PHE A 108 2.94 -9.37 27.90
CA PHE A 108 1.70 -8.99 28.58
C PHE A 108 1.96 -8.09 29.78
N ASP A 109 2.94 -8.41 30.62
CA ASP A 109 3.26 -7.60 31.80
C ASP A 109 3.77 -6.21 31.39
N GLU A 110 4.53 -6.11 30.30
CA GLU A 110 4.92 -4.84 29.68
C GLU A 110 3.70 -4.04 29.16
N ALA A 111 2.80 -4.68 28.44
CA ALA A 111 1.57 -4.06 27.92
C ALA A 111 0.61 -3.62 29.05
N LEU A 112 0.54 -4.39 30.14
CA LEU A 112 -0.25 -4.05 31.32
C LEU A 112 0.29 -2.79 32.01
N LYS A 113 1.63 -2.68 32.17
CA LYS A 113 2.28 -1.47 32.69
C LYS A 113 2.08 -0.26 31.78
N ALA A 114 2.03 -0.48 30.47
CA ALA A 114 1.75 0.56 29.49
C ALA A 114 0.26 0.95 29.40
N ASN A 115 -0.61 0.37 30.23
CA ASN A 115 -2.05 0.59 30.23
C ASN A 115 -2.73 0.31 28.87
N THR A 116 -2.20 -0.62 28.08
CA THR A 116 -2.78 -0.99 26.78
C THR A 116 -3.65 -2.24 26.85
N ILE A 117 -3.84 -2.83 28.03
CA ILE A 117 -4.71 -3.99 28.26
C ILE A 117 -6.05 -3.52 28.82
N VAL A 118 -7.13 -3.98 28.21
CA VAL A 118 -8.50 -3.62 28.59
C VAL A 118 -9.28 -4.85 29.01
N PHE A 119 -9.88 -4.80 30.19
CA PHE A 119 -10.74 -5.86 30.73
C PHE A 119 -12.20 -5.44 30.59
N LYS A 120 -13.03 -6.31 30.02
CA LYS A 120 -14.49 -6.08 29.90
C LYS A 120 -15.26 -7.27 30.44
N ARG A 121 -16.32 -6.99 31.20
CA ARG A 121 -17.23 -8.03 31.69
C ARG A 121 -17.90 -8.72 30.50
N SER A 122 -17.98 -10.05 30.56
CA SER A 122 -18.65 -10.85 29.54
C SER A 122 -19.14 -12.16 30.12
N GLU A 123 -20.34 -12.58 29.73
CA GLU A 123 -20.90 -13.89 30.08
C GLU A 123 -20.50 -14.98 29.08
N ARG A 124 -19.82 -14.60 27.98
CA ARG A 124 -19.37 -15.50 26.93
C ARG A 124 -17.96 -15.16 26.52
N GLY A 125 -17.14 -16.17 26.26
CA GLY A 125 -15.80 -15.89 25.79
C GLY A 125 -14.92 -17.11 25.58
N PRO A 126 -13.66 -16.86 25.23
CA PRO A 126 -12.65 -17.89 25.11
C PRO A 126 -11.92 -18.16 26.43
N LEU A 127 -12.30 -17.49 27.52
CA LEU A 127 -11.63 -17.59 28.82
C LEU A 127 -12.43 -18.46 29.80
N VAL A 128 -11.68 -19.20 30.62
CA VAL A 128 -12.20 -20.05 31.69
C VAL A 128 -11.51 -19.76 33.02
N THR A 129 -12.21 -20.03 34.12
CA THR A 129 -11.68 -19.93 35.49
C THR A 129 -10.80 -21.15 35.84
N LYS A 130 -10.23 -21.16 37.05
CA LYS A 130 -9.47 -22.31 37.58
C LYS A 130 -10.29 -23.59 37.66
N GLU A 131 -11.57 -23.47 37.90
CA GLU A 131 -12.55 -24.56 37.99
C GLU A 131 -13.03 -25.02 36.60
N GLY A 132 -12.54 -24.39 35.52
CA GLY A 132 -12.94 -24.71 34.14
C GLY A 132 -14.29 -24.12 33.74
N MET A 133 -14.89 -23.25 34.56
CA MET A 133 -16.14 -22.56 34.24
C MET A 133 -15.89 -21.39 33.28
N GLN A 134 -16.94 -20.94 32.58
CA GLN A 134 -16.88 -19.73 31.76
C GLN A 134 -16.50 -18.52 32.64
N ALA A 135 -15.43 -17.81 32.28
CA ALA A 135 -15.00 -16.62 33.00
C ALA A 135 -15.93 -15.43 32.75
N HIS A 136 -15.94 -14.47 33.69
CA HIS A 136 -16.75 -13.25 33.62
C HIS A 136 -16.05 -12.08 32.91
N TRP A 137 -14.89 -12.34 32.31
CA TRP A 137 -14.06 -11.33 31.66
C TRP A 137 -13.65 -11.77 30.26
N ASN A 138 -13.61 -10.80 29.35
CA ASN A 138 -12.81 -10.83 28.14
C ASN A 138 -11.69 -9.80 28.23
N ILE A 139 -10.57 -10.11 27.57
CA ILE A 139 -9.38 -9.27 27.57
C ILE A 139 -9.13 -8.78 26.15
N TYR A 140 -8.84 -7.50 26.03
CA TYR A 140 -8.50 -6.82 24.79
C TYR A 140 -7.15 -6.12 24.94
N THR A 141 -6.53 -5.81 23.82
CA THR A 141 -5.36 -4.92 23.77
C THR A 141 -5.65 -3.75 22.83
N ASN A 142 -5.25 -2.55 23.23
CA ASN A 142 -5.26 -1.38 22.36
C ASN A 142 -4.24 -1.59 21.25
N LYS A 143 -4.70 -1.47 20.02
CA LYS A 143 -3.85 -1.44 18.83
C LYS A 143 -3.94 -0.05 18.23
N TYR A 144 -2.90 0.74 18.47
CA TYR A 144 -2.78 2.09 17.93
C TYR A 144 -2.57 2.08 16.42
N LEU A 145 -3.15 3.07 15.75
CA LEU A 145 -3.03 3.26 14.30
C LEU A 145 -1.60 3.70 13.92
N GLY A 146 -0.91 4.41 14.82
CA GLY A 146 0.38 5.05 14.52
C GLY A 146 0.26 5.97 13.32
N ASP A 147 1.24 5.92 12.40
CA ASP A 147 1.25 6.67 11.14
C ASP A 147 0.19 6.18 10.12
N GLY A 148 -0.66 5.22 10.51
CA GLY A 148 -1.69 4.67 9.63
C GLY A 148 -1.15 3.75 8.55
N THR A 149 -0.02 3.11 8.82
CA THR A 149 0.65 2.17 7.91
C THR A 149 0.67 0.75 8.48
N GLY A 150 0.43 -0.23 7.61
CA GLY A 150 0.59 -1.66 7.89
C GLY A 150 1.68 -2.29 7.03
N ALA A 151 1.80 -3.61 7.08
CA ALA A 151 2.59 -4.35 6.11
C ALA A 151 1.81 -4.49 4.79
N PRO A 152 2.47 -4.40 3.62
CA PRO A 152 1.82 -4.62 2.33
C PRO A 152 1.30 -6.06 2.19
N SER A 153 0.13 -6.22 1.56
CA SER A 153 -0.39 -7.51 1.13
C SER A 153 0.23 -7.91 -0.21
N SER A 154 0.49 -9.21 -0.41
CA SER A 154 0.88 -9.74 -1.73
C SER A 154 -0.27 -9.72 -2.74
N LEU A 155 -1.51 -9.61 -2.25
CA LEU A 155 -2.71 -9.46 -3.07
C LEU A 155 -3.17 -8.00 -3.03
N LEU A 156 -2.79 -7.23 -4.04
CA LEU A 156 -3.18 -5.83 -4.17
C LEU A 156 -4.56 -5.70 -4.83
N GLY A 157 -5.45 -4.89 -4.23
CA GLY A 157 -6.73 -4.52 -4.83
C GLY A 157 -7.85 -5.56 -4.78
N ILE A 158 -7.67 -6.69 -4.07
CA ILE A 158 -8.70 -7.74 -3.93
C ILE A 158 -9.68 -7.45 -2.77
N GLU A 159 -9.24 -6.73 -1.73
CA GLU A 159 -10.04 -6.53 -0.51
C GLU A 159 -10.54 -5.08 -0.30
N ASP A 160 -10.08 -4.13 -1.12
CA ASP A 160 -10.34 -2.72 -0.89
C ASP A 160 -11.49 -2.21 -1.76
N SER A 161 -12.59 -1.86 -1.08
CA SER A 161 -13.58 -0.91 -1.59
C SER A 161 -12.96 0.45 -1.98
N ASP A 162 -11.68 0.68 -1.70
CA ASP A 162 -10.92 1.90 -1.95
C ASP A 162 -10.04 1.89 -3.20
N ASN A 163 -9.85 0.74 -3.87
CA ASN A 163 -9.06 0.63 -5.12
C ASN A 163 -7.72 1.39 -5.06
N LEU A 164 -6.94 1.19 -3.97
CA LEU A 164 -5.77 2.01 -3.59
C LEU A 164 -4.68 2.09 -4.66
N VAL A 165 -4.57 1.08 -5.52
CA VAL A 165 -3.56 1.00 -6.58
C VAL A 165 -4.12 1.27 -7.97
N GLY A 166 -5.45 1.39 -8.11
CA GLY A 166 -6.13 1.51 -9.39
C GLY A 166 -6.09 0.22 -10.23
N THR A 167 -7.10 0.03 -11.07
CA THR A 167 -7.09 -1.02 -12.10
C THR A 167 -6.43 -0.50 -13.37
N TYR A 168 -6.04 -1.40 -14.28
CA TYR A 168 -5.53 -1.05 -15.61
C TYR A 168 -6.39 0.02 -16.32
N ASN A 169 -7.72 -0.11 -16.26
CA ASN A 169 -8.66 0.83 -16.87
C ASN A 169 -8.55 2.26 -16.30
N ARG A 170 -8.13 2.42 -15.04
CA ARG A 170 -7.92 3.74 -14.41
C ARG A 170 -6.72 4.43 -15.04
N GLY A 171 -5.60 3.73 -15.18
CA GLY A 171 -4.37 4.28 -15.77
C GLY A 171 -4.53 4.80 -17.20
N VAL A 172 -5.39 4.14 -17.99
CA VAL A 172 -5.74 4.59 -19.35
C VAL A 172 -6.64 5.83 -19.31
N LYS A 173 -7.69 5.82 -18.49
CA LYS A 173 -8.64 6.94 -18.36
C LYS A 173 -8.00 8.23 -17.84
N ASP A 174 -7.11 8.11 -16.85
CA ASP A 174 -6.42 9.28 -16.29
C ASP A 174 -5.52 9.94 -17.34
N LEU A 175 -4.85 9.12 -18.15
CA LEU A 175 -4.04 9.61 -19.26
C LEU A 175 -4.92 10.23 -20.37
N GLU A 176 -6.02 9.58 -20.75
CA GLU A 176 -6.99 10.14 -21.70
C GLU A 176 -7.45 11.53 -21.26
N TYR A 177 -7.81 11.71 -19.99
CA TYR A 177 -8.23 13.00 -19.44
C TYR A 177 -7.13 14.05 -19.56
N LEU A 178 -5.88 13.71 -19.20
CA LEU A 178 -4.73 14.60 -19.35
C LEU A 178 -4.49 15.01 -20.80
N PHE A 179 -4.84 14.15 -21.75
CA PHE A 179 -4.75 14.38 -23.19
C PHE A 179 -6.04 14.90 -23.83
N GLY A 180 -6.96 15.45 -23.04
CA GLY A 180 -8.18 16.08 -23.56
C GLY A 180 -9.20 15.07 -24.09
N LYS A 181 -9.30 13.92 -23.42
CA LYS A 181 -10.13 12.75 -23.80
C LYS A 181 -9.66 12.02 -25.07
N LEU A 182 -8.41 12.21 -25.47
CA LEU A 182 -7.80 11.46 -26.56
C LEU A 182 -7.05 10.23 -26.03
N ARG A 183 -7.40 9.05 -26.56
CA ARG A 183 -6.75 7.79 -26.24
C ARG A 183 -5.45 7.60 -27.01
N ILE A 184 -4.43 8.32 -26.59
CA ILE A 184 -3.12 8.31 -27.26
C ILE A 184 -2.21 7.15 -26.84
N PHE A 185 -2.53 6.45 -25.75
CA PHE A 185 -1.74 5.31 -25.27
C PHE A 185 -2.64 4.29 -24.58
N ASN A 186 -2.48 3.01 -24.92
CA ASN A 186 -3.43 1.99 -24.51
C ASN A 186 -3.09 1.31 -23.19
N ASN A 187 -1.82 1.22 -22.81
CA ASN A 187 -1.38 0.37 -21.69
C ASN A 187 -0.69 1.17 -20.58
N SER A 188 -1.24 2.34 -20.25
CA SER A 188 -0.70 3.19 -19.18
C SER A 188 -0.93 2.53 -17.82
N LYS A 189 0.14 2.34 -17.05
CA LYS A 189 0.01 1.89 -15.66
C LYS A 189 -0.67 2.98 -14.83
N PRO A 190 -1.49 2.62 -13.81
CA PRO A 190 -2.07 3.60 -12.90
C PRO A 190 -0.99 4.36 -12.12
N VAL A 191 -1.17 5.67 -11.94
CA VAL A 191 -0.24 6.51 -11.16
C VAL A 191 -0.22 6.07 -9.70
N ASP A 192 -1.38 5.72 -9.14
CA ASP A 192 -1.54 5.28 -7.75
C ASP A 192 -0.77 3.98 -7.46
N LEU A 193 -0.66 3.07 -8.43
CA LEU A 193 0.15 1.86 -8.30
C LEU A 193 1.63 2.21 -8.09
N ILE A 194 2.17 3.16 -8.86
CA ILE A 194 3.58 3.56 -8.73
C ILE A 194 3.80 4.32 -7.40
N LYS A 195 2.88 5.24 -7.05
CA LYS A 195 2.92 5.93 -5.74
C LYS A 195 2.85 4.95 -4.57
N PHE A 196 2.04 3.89 -4.68
CA PHE A 196 1.95 2.83 -3.69
C PHE A 196 3.30 2.15 -3.51
N PHE A 197 3.97 1.73 -4.59
CA PHE A 197 5.29 1.12 -4.49
C PHE A 197 6.35 2.07 -3.93
N MET A 198 6.35 3.33 -4.36
CA MET A 198 7.28 4.34 -3.81
C MET A 198 7.13 4.50 -2.30
N ARG A 199 5.89 4.59 -1.80
CA ARG A 199 5.61 4.65 -0.36
C ARG A 199 5.99 3.35 0.33
N MET A 200 5.70 2.22 -0.31
CA MET A 200 5.93 0.90 0.27
C MET A 200 7.39 0.65 0.60
N VAL A 201 8.27 1.11 -0.28
CA VAL A 201 9.70 0.86 -0.20
C VAL A 201 10.44 2.01 0.48
N GLY A 202 9.72 3.05 0.92
CA GLY A 202 10.28 4.19 1.64
C GLY A 202 11.08 5.16 0.78
N VAL A 203 10.69 5.42 -0.48
CA VAL A 203 11.36 6.42 -1.33
C VAL A 203 11.33 7.78 -0.64
N SER A 204 12.50 8.21 -0.20
CA SER A 204 12.72 9.37 0.65
C SER A 204 13.06 10.61 -0.18
N ASP A 205 13.15 11.75 0.49
CA ASP A 205 13.55 12.98 -0.19
C ASP A 205 14.93 12.84 -0.86
N ASN A 206 15.11 13.47 -2.03
CA ASN A 206 16.31 13.41 -2.87
C ASN A 206 16.67 12.03 -3.47
N ASP A 207 15.90 10.96 -3.20
CA ASP A 207 16.07 9.67 -3.87
C ASP A 207 15.81 9.77 -5.37
N VAL A 208 16.33 8.79 -6.12
CA VAL A 208 16.16 8.68 -7.57
C VAL A 208 15.35 7.44 -7.91
N VAL A 209 14.22 7.63 -8.61
CA VAL A 209 13.40 6.54 -9.15
C VAL A 209 13.79 6.31 -10.62
N LEU A 210 14.35 5.15 -10.93
CA LEU A 210 14.73 4.76 -12.29
C LEU A 210 13.65 3.86 -12.91
N ASP A 211 13.21 4.21 -14.11
CA ASP A 211 12.32 3.39 -14.93
C ASP A 211 12.86 3.32 -16.37
N PHE A 212 13.42 2.17 -16.72
CA PHE A 212 14.06 1.95 -18.02
C PHE A 212 13.12 1.33 -19.08
N PHE A 213 11.83 1.19 -18.76
CA PHE A 213 10.75 0.83 -19.68
C PHE A 213 9.58 1.80 -19.50
N SER A 214 9.90 3.10 -19.57
CA SER A 214 9.01 4.13 -19.04
C SER A 214 7.68 4.27 -19.78
N GLY A 215 7.60 3.84 -21.04
CA GLY A 215 6.39 3.83 -21.85
C GLY A 215 5.73 5.21 -21.88
N SER A 216 4.51 5.29 -21.33
CA SER A 216 3.78 6.55 -21.21
C SER A 216 4.27 7.47 -20.09
N ALA A 217 5.41 7.21 -19.44
CA ALA A 217 5.98 8.02 -18.36
C ALA A 217 5.15 8.12 -17.07
N THR A 218 4.39 7.08 -16.71
CA THR A 218 3.62 7.03 -15.43
C THR A 218 4.51 7.26 -14.22
N THR A 219 5.74 6.73 -14.22
CA THR A 219 6.69 6.88 -13.10
C THR A 219 7.07 8.33 -12.84
N ALA A 220 7.32 9.13 -13.87
CA ALA A 220 7.59 10.56 -13.70
C ALA A 220 6.38 11.30 -13.13
N GLU A 221 5.16 11.01 -13.62
CA GLU A 221 3.96 11.62 -13.07
C GLU A 221 3.78 11.30 -11.58
N ALA A 222 3.99 10.03 -11.18
CA ALA A 222 3.90 9.62 -9.78
C ALA A 222 4.88 10.37 -8.88
N VAL A 223 6.14 10.51 -9.32
CA VAL A 223 7.17 11.26 -8.59
C VAL A 223 6.83 12.75 -8.49
N MET A 224 6.41 13.37 -9.58
CA MET A 224 6.06 14.80 -9.61
C MET A 224 4.87 15.11 -8.70
N ARG A 225 3.83 14.26 -8.72
CA ARG A 225 2.67 14.43 -7.84
C ARG A 225 3.04 14.19 -6.37
N ALA A 226 3.86 13.18 -6.07
CA ALA A 226 4.33 12.94 -4.71
C ALA A 226 5.10 14.16 -4.16
N ASN A 227 6.03 14.71 -4.94
CA ASN A 227 6.75 15.93 -4.56
C ASN A 227 5.85 17.15 -4.39
N ALA A 228 4.81 17.29 -5.23
CA ALA A 228 3.84 18.38 -5.07
C ALA A 228 2.99 18.22 -3.80
N GLU A 229 2.64 16.98 -3.44
CA GLU A 229 1.83 16.64 -2.27
C GLU A 229 2.58 16.88 -0.95
N ASP A 230 3.84 16.47 -0.85
CA ASP A 230 4.62 16.52 0.40
C ASP A 230 5.75 17.57 0.41
N GLY A 231 5.91 18.32 -0.69
CA GLY A 231 6.99 19.30 -0.83
C GLY A 231 8.38 18.70 -1.00
N GLY A 232 8.48 17.39 -1.30
CA GLY A 232 9.74 16.71 -1.52
C GLY A 232 10.42 17.04 -2.85
N ASN A 233 11.62 16.49 -3.01
CA ASN A 233 12.54 16.71 -4.10
C ASN A 233 13.08 15.38 -4.65
N ARG A 234 12.22 14.36 -4.70
CA ARG A 234 12.52 13.07 -5.36
C ARG A 234 12.80 13.31 -6.85
N ARG A 235 13.76 12.59 -7.39
CA ARG A 235 14.17 12.68 -8.80
C ARG A 235 13.76 11.42 -9.54
N PHE A 236 13.66 11.52 -10.86
CA PHE A 236 13.41 10.36 -11.70
C PHE A 236 14.35 10.32 -12.91
N ILE A 237 14.66 9.12 -13.37
CA ILE A 237 15.36 8.87 -14.62
C ILE A 237 14.48 7.92 -15.44
N LEU A 238 14.11 8.33 -16.65
CA LEU A 238 13.32 7.52 -17.56
C LEU A 238 14.15 7.14 -18.79
N VAL A 239 14.05 5.89 -19.21
CA VAL A 239 14.56 5.42 -20.51
C VAL A 239 13.39 4.89 -21.33
N GLN A 240 13.34 5.27 -22.60
CA GLN A 240 12.34 4.80 -23.55
C GLN A 240 12.97 4.71 -24.94
N LEU A 241 12.72 3.58 -25.62
CA LEU A 241 13.08 3.44 -27.03
C LEU A 241 12.14 4.27 -27.91
N PRO A 242 12.63 4.90 -28.98
CA PRO A 242 11.83 5.71 -29.90
C PRO A 242 10.99 4.84 -30.85
N GLU A 243 10.17 3.95 -30.30
CA GLU A 243 9.24 3.11 -31.06
C GLU A 243 8.17 3.99 -31.75
N GLU A 244 8.07 3.87 -33.06
CA GLU A 244 7.15 4.66 -33.88
C GLU A 244 5.69 4.38 -33.51
N CYS A 245 4.88 5.44 -33.50
CA CYS A 245 3.45 5.30 -33.34
C CYS A 245 2.85 4.70 -34.62
N LYS A 246 2.01 3.68 -34.46
CA LYS A 246 1.26 3.09 -35.58
C LYS A 246 0.45 4.17 -36.30
N GLU A 247 0.44 4.09 -37.63
CA GLU A 247 -0.36 4.97 -38.47
C GLU A 247 -1.85 4.85 -38.16
N ASN A 248 -2.60 5.91 -38.46
CA ASN A 248 -4.05 5.99 -38.26
C ASN A 248 -4.52 5.75 -36.81
N THR A 249 -3.62 5.93 -35.83
CA THR A 249 -3.98 5.92 -34.41
C THR A 249 -4.26 7.33 -33.91
N PRO A 250 -5.00 7.49 -32.78
CA PRO A 250 -5.17 8.81 -32.18
C PRO A 250 -3.85 9.50 -31.84
N ALA A 251 -2.80 8.73 -31.52
CA ALA A 251 -1.47 9.26 -31.27
C ALA A 251 -0.84 9.87 -32.52
N SER A 252 -0.86 9.14 -33.66
CA SER A 252 -0.29 9.65 -34.91
C SER A 252 -1.09 10.84 -35.45
N GLN A 253 -2.42 10.82 -35.34
CA GLN A 253 -3.30 11.93 -35.73
C GLN A 253 -3.09 13.18 -34.87
N ALA A 254 -2.72 13.00 -33.59
CA ALA A 254 -2.34 14.09 -32.70
C ALA A 254 -0.88 14.58 -32.91
N GLY A 255 -0.15 14.02 -33.89
CA GLY A 255 1.19 14.45 -34.27
C GLY A 255 2.33 13.80 -33.48
N TYR A 256 2.07 12.78 -32.65
CA TYR A 256 3.12 12.06 -31.93
C TYR A 256 3.77 11.03 -32.85
N ARG A 257 5.08 11.20 -33.10
CA ARG A 257 5.85 10.32 -33.98
C ARG A 257 6.21 8.98 -33.33
N ASN A 258 6.55 9.02 -32.05
CA ASN A 258 6.99 7.85 -31.30
C ASN A 258 6.54 7.93 -29.83
N ILE A 259 6.69 6.82 -29.11
CA ILE A 259 6.30 6.71 -27.70
C ILE A 259 7.03 7.72 -26.81
N CYS A 260 8.29 8.06 -27.12
CA CYS A 260 9.05 9.05 -26.34
C CYS A 260 8.36 10.43 -26.34
N GLU A 261 7.79 10.86 -27.47
CA GLU A 261 7.09 12.15 -27.55
C GLU A 261 5.82 12.17 -26.71
N ILE A 262 5.10 11.04 -26.62
CA ILE A 262 3.95 10.89 -25.72
C ILE A 262 4.38 11.03 -24.25
N GLY A 263 5.44 10.32 -23.85
CA GLY A 263 5.97 10.39 -22.49
C GLY A 263 6.44 11.80 -22.10
N LYS A 264 7.20 12.47 -22.99
CA LYS A 264 7.62 13.87 -22.81
C LYS A 264 6.42 14.80 -22.65
N GLU A 265 5.42 14.66 -23.50
CA GLU A 265 4.24 15.53 -23.44
C GLU A 265 3.40 15.28 -22.18
N ARG A 266 3.29 14.04 -21.72
CA ARG A 266 2.66 13.74 -20.42
C ARG A 266 3.35 14.51 -19.31
N ILE A 267 4.68 14.45 -19.23
CA ILE A 267 5.47 15.15 -18.21
C ILE A 267 5.22 16.67 -18.27
N ARG A 268 5.23 17.26 -19.48
CA ARG A 268 4.94 18.70 -19.65
C ARG A 268 3.53 19.06 -19.16
N ARG A 269 2.52 18.25 -19.49
CA ARG A 269 1.12 18.47 -19.07
C ARG A 269 0.97 18.36 -17.55
N VAL A 270 1.58 17.35 -16.93
CA VAL A 270 1.58 17.19 -15.48
C VAL A 270 2.28 18.36 -14.80
N ALA A 271 3.45 18.79 -15.32
CA ALA A 271 4.16 19.95 -14.79
C ALA A 271 3.31 21.21 -14.81
N ARG A 272 2.64 21.49 -15.96
CA ARG A 272 1.71 22.63 -16.09
C ARG A 272 0.54 22.53 -15.12
N ALA A 273 -0.06 21.34 -14.97
CA ALA A 273 -1.17 21.13 -14.05
C ALA A 273 -0.78 21.40 -12.59
N ILE A 274 0.36 20.85 -12.14
CA ILE A 274 0.88 21.08 -10.79
C ILE A 274 1.20 22.56 -10.57
N ALA A 275 1.87 23.21 -11.54
CA ALA A 275 2.21 24.63 -11.44
C ALA A 275 0.95 25.52 -11.35
N SER A 276 -0.13 25.17 -12.04
CA SER A 276 -1.39 25.93 -11.97
C SER A 276 -2.15 25.77 -10.65
N GLN A 277 -1.87 24.72 -9.88
CA GLN A 277 -2.54 24.40 -8.61
C GLN A 277 -1.75 24.86 -7.38
N THR A 278 -0.46 25.17 -7.55
CA THR A 278 0.42 25.54 -6.44
C THR A 278 0.59 27.05 -6.44
N ASP A 279 0.15 27.72 -5.37
CA ASP A 279 0.40 29.15 -5.19
C ASP A 279 1.90 29.43 -5.32
N CYS A 280 2.23 30.44 -6.11
CA CYS A 280 3.55 30.67 -6.68
C CYS A 280 4.62 30.92 -5.59
N THR A 281 5.29 29.88 -5.06
CA THR A 281 6.53 30.05 -4.25
C THR A 281 7.46 28.83 -4.15
N LYS A 282 7.07 27.63 -4.63
CA LYS A 282 8.00 26.47 -4.69
C LYS A 282 8.32 26.14 -6.13
N ILE A 283 9.55 26.43 -6.56
CA ILE A 283 10.07 26.06 -7.88
C ILE A 283 10.05 24.54 -7.99
N VAL A 284 9.05 23.99 -8.68
CA VAL A 284 9.07 22.59 -9.10
C VAL A 284 10.11 22.51 -10.22
N HIS A 285 11.28 21.92 -9.95
CA HIS A 285 12.27 21.61 -10.98
C HIS A 285 11.72 20.54 -11.94
N GLY A 286 10.83 20.93 -12.86
CA GLY A 286 10.21 20.07 -13.88
C GLY A 286 11.00 20.01 -15.20
N GLY A 287 12.29 20.35 -15.18
CA GLY A 287 13.12 20.33 -16.37
C GLY A 287 13.48 18.90 -16.77
N VAL A 288 12.86 18.38 -17.82
CA VAL A 288 13.31 17.14 -18.48
C VAL A 288 14.45 17.50 -19.43
N ARG A 289 15.65 17.01 -19.16
CA ARG A 289 16.75 17.01 -20.13
C ARG A 289 16.73 15.68 -20.88
N GLY A 290 16.44 15.74 -22.18
CA GLY A 290 16.62 14.59 -23.07
C GLY A 290 18.09 14.43 -23.41
N PHE A 291 18.56 13.19 -23.43
CA PHE A 291 19.88 12.79 -23.93
C PHE A 291 19.70 11.95 -25.19
#